data_AF-A0A7N0VKQ0-F1
#
_entry.id   AF-A0A7N0VKQ0-F1
#
_cell.length_a   1.000
_cell.length_b   1.000
_cell.length_c   1.000
_cell.angle_alpha   90.00
_cell.angle_beta   90.00
_cell.angle_gamma   90.00
#
_symmetry.space_group_name_H-M   'P 1'
#
loop_
_entity.id
_entity.type
_entity.pdbx_description
1 polymer ?
#
loop_
_entity_poly.entity_id
_entity_poly.type
_entity_poly.pdbx_seq_one_letter_code
_entity_poly.pdbx_strand_id
1 'polypeptide(L)'
;MSDPDDIEQLLEKEAERGFTLWVSALISISKQSFEFILTTESEIKLAVLALAIIFEQLPGKGISNNVLLSDCFAALMEAAVWLKEVREEGEDTDNDDANGSDDEEDEDVEDGDDEDDEDTEDDEDSEHDEPEETEEQFLARYAEAAAAMEKNGSAEEDDNLSDEDLDLHLGCLEAVDQLEVVGSLVELHRQSIMQIECLPSLLVTKFLDTFPHYRTFFLHR
;
A
#
# COMPACT_ATOMS: atom_id res chain seq x y z
N MET A 1 -5.76 38.66 -27.85
CA MET A 1 -4.60 37.85 -27.46
C MET A 1 -4.47 38.07 -25.97
N SER A 2 -4.73 37.04 -25.17
CA SER A 2 -4.47 37.10 -23.72
C SER A 2 -2.96 37.24 -23.52
N ASP A 3 -2.56 38.01 -22.51
CA ASP A 3 -1.17 38.19 -22.14
C ASP A 3 -0.63 36.83 -21.65
N PRO A 4 0.59 36.39 -22.03
CA PRO A 4 1.20 35.17 -21.49
C PRO A 4 1.18 35.12 -19.95
N ASP A 5 1.37 36.27 -19.30
CA ASP A 5 1.33 36.41 -17.84
C ASP A 5 -0.06 36.10 -17.26
N ASP A 6 -1.15 36.42 -17.99
CA ASP A 6 -2.52 36.09 -17.58
C ASP A 6 -2.79 34.58 -17.66
N ILE A 7 -2.17 33.89 -18.63
CA ILE A 7 -2.29 32.45 -18.81
C ILE A 7 -1.50 31.71 -17.73
N GLU A 8 -0.28 32.17 -17.42
CA GLU A 8 0.56 31.59 -16.37
C GLU A 8 -0.12 31.68 -14.99
N GLN A 9 -0.66 32.84 -14.62
CA GLN A 9 -1.41 33.01 -13.36
C GLN A 9 -2.66 32.13 -13.31
N LEU A 10 -3.35 31.93 -14.44
CA LEU A 10 -4.52 31.06 -14.48
C LEU A 10 -4.14 29.59 -14.27
N LEU A 11 -3.04 29.13 -14.88
CA LEU A 11 -2.53 27.77 -14.73
C LEU A 11 -2.06 27.51 -13.29
N GLU A 12 -1.36 28.46 -12.69
CA GLU A 12 -0.91 28.36 -11.29
C GLU A 12 -2.12 28.23 -10.35
N LYS A 13 -3.13 29.08 -10.50
CA LYS A 13 -4.36 29.02 -9.70
C LYS A 13 -5.13 27.71 -9.86
N GLU A 14 -5.21 27.15 -11.06
CA GLU A 14 -5.88 25.86 -11.26
C GLU A 14 -5.06 24.70 -10.68
N ALA A 15 -3.73 24.76 -10.75
CA ALA A 15 -2.84 23.79 -10.12
C ALA A 15 -2.98 23.82 -8.58
N GLU A 16 -3.05 25.00 -7.97
CA GLU A 16 -3.29 25.16 -6.53
C GLU A 16 -4.64 24.57 -6.10
N ARG A 17 -5.68 24.81 -6.90
CA ARG A 17 -7.02 24.26 -6.67
C ARG A 17 -7.04 22.75 -6.79
N GLY A 18 -6.40 22.21 -7.83
CA GLY A 18 -6.26 20.76 -8.03
C GLY A 18 -5.54 20.09 -6.86
N PHE A 19 -4.45 20.68 -6.40
CA PHE A 19 -3.71 20.21 -5.23
C PHE A 19 -4.58 20.21 -3.96
N THR A 20 -5.30 21.30 -3.71
CA THR A 20 -6.19 21.41 -2.54
C THR A 20 -7.29 20.35 -2.55
N LEU A 21 -7.91 20.11 -3.72
CA LEU A 21 -8.94 19.09 -3.89
C LEU A 21 -8.37 17.69 -3.66
N TRP A 22 -7.20 17.41 -4.22
CA TRP A 22 -6.52 16.13 -4.03
C TRP A 22 -6.14 15.88 -2.56
N VAL A 23 -5.58 16.87 -1.86
CA VAL A 23 -5.28 16.76 -0.42
C VAL A 23 -6.55 16.52 0.39
N SER A 24 -7.62 17.25 0.08
CA SER A 24 -8.91 17.10 0.79
C SER A 24 -9.51 15.70 0.56
N ALA A 25 -9.40 15.17 -0.66
CA ALA A 25 -9.81 13.82 -0.99
C ALA A 25 -8.98 12.78 -0.24
N LEU A 26 -7.64 12.92 -0.24
CA LEU A 26 -6.76 12.02 0.49
C LEU A 26 -7.07 12.02 1.99
N ILE A 27 -7.21 13.18 2.62
CA ILE A 27 -7.61 13.31 4.03
C ILE A 27 -8.93 12.57 4.29
N SER A 28 -9.90 12.69 3.37
CA SER A 28 -11.20 12.04 3.49
C SER A 28 -11.10 10.52 3.35
N ILE A 29 -10.28 10.05 2.39
CA ILE A 29 -10.02 8.63 2.17
C ILE A 29 -9.31 8.05 3.38
N SER A 30 -8.23 8.67 3.86
CA SER A 30 -7.50 8.19 5.04
C SER A 30 -8.43 8.00 6.23
N LYS A 31 -9.30 8.98 6.53
CA LYS A 31 -10.29 8.84 7.62
C LYS A 31 -11.27 7.68 7.42
N GLN A 32 -11.69 7.42 6.18
CA GLN A 32 -12.66 6.35 5.87
C GLN A 32 -12.00 4.97 5.80
N SER A 33 -10.83 4.86 5.18
CA SER A 33 -10.08 3.62 5.06
C SER A 33 -9.82 3.03 6.44
N PHE A 34 -9.37 3.85 7.39
CA PHE A 34 -9.14 3.37 8.75
C PHE A 34 -10.42 2.99 9.52
N GLU A 35 -11.61 3.36 9.06
CA GLU A 35 -12.87 2.85 9.66
C GLU A 35 -13.24 1.45 9.16
N PHE A 36 -12.65 0.96 8.06
CA PHE A 36 -12.92 -0.35 7.49
C PHE A 36 -11.77 -1.34 7.76
N ILE A 37 -12.12 -2.52 8.26
CA ILE A 37 -11.23 -3.66 8.60
C ILE A 37 -10.46 -4.21 7.37
N LEU A 38 -10.69 -3.66 6.17
CA LEU A 38 -10.14 -4.13 4.90
C LEU A 38 -8.91 -3.32 4.43
N THR A 39 -8.44 -2.35 5.20
CA THR A 39 -7.26 -1.56 4.81
C THR A 39 -6.01 -2.33 5.16
N THR A 40 -5.15 -2.59 4.17
CA THR A 40 -3.92 -3.36 4.40
C THR A 40 -2.85 -2.51 5.08
N GLU A 41 -1.87 -3.13 5.78
CA GLU A 41 -0.80 -2.38 6.44
C GLU A 41 -0.06 -1.46 5.44
N SER A 42 0.16 -1.93 4.20
CA SER A 42 0.84 -1.17 3.16
C SER A 42 0.06 0.06 2.71
N GLU A 43 -1.27 0.01 2.67
CA GLU A 43 -2.11 1.18 2.40
C GLU A 43 -2.01 2.22 3.54
N ILE A 44 -1.99 1.76 4.80
CA ILE A 44 -1.81 2.62 5.97
C ILE A 44 -0.43 3.29 5.92
N LYS A 45 0.63 2.53 5.68
CA LYS A 45 2.02 3.04 5.51
C LYS A 45 2.07 4.12 4.44
N LEU A 46 1.46 3.88 3.27
CA LEU A 46 1.43 4.83 2.17
C LEU A 46 0.66 6.11 2.54
N ALA A 47 -0.49 5.97 3.21
CA ALA A 47 -1.27 7.10 3.68
C ALA A 47 -0.48 7.97 4.67
N VAL A 48 0.21 7.36 5.64
CA VAL A 48 1.07 8.07 6.60
C VAL A 48 2.16 8.86 5.87
N LEU A 49 2.88 8.23 4.94
CA LEU A 49 3.94 8.89 4.18
C LEU A 49 3.42 10.04 3.32
N ALA A 50 2.31 9.81 2.60
CA ALA A 50 1.70 10.84 1.76
C ALA A 50 1.23 12.04 2.59
N LEU A 51 0.55 11.80 3.72
CA LEU A 51 0.09 12.85 4.63
C LEU A 51 1.27 13.59 5.28
N ALA A 52 2.35 12.91 5.65
CA ALA A 52 3.56 13.54 6.20
C ALA A 52 4.19 14.51 5.20
N ILE A 53 4.37 14.07 3.94
CA ILE A 53 4.91 14.91 2.86
C ILE A 53 3.99 16.12 2.62
N ILE A 54 2.67 15.91 2.58
CA ILE A 54 1.71 16.99 2.38
C ILE A 54 1.79 18.01 3.52
N PHE A 55 1.84 17.56 4.77
CA PHE A 55 1.92 18.44 5.93
C PHE A 55 3.20 19.29 5.91
N GLU A 56 4.33 18.72 5.49
CA GLU A 56 5.59 19.46 5.32
C GLU A 56 5.48 20.52 4.19
N GLN A 57 4.84 20.16 3.08
CA GLN A 57 4.79 20.99 1.87
C GLN A 57 3.69 22.06 1.89
N LEU A 58 2.60 21.84 2.64
CA LEU A 58 1.43 22.73 2.68
C LEU A 58 1.80 24.19 3.02
N PRO A 59 2.60 24.46 4.08
CA PRO A 59 2.96 25.83 4.47
C PRO A 59 3.82 26.54 3.42
N GLY A 60 4.71 25.81 2.75
CA GLY A 60 5.66 26.37 1.77
C GLY A 60 5.01 26.81 0.46
N LYS A 61 3.86 26.21 0.11
CA LYS A 61 3.14 26.51 -1.13
C LYS A 61 2.19 27.72 -1.04
N GLY A 62 1.95 28.29 0.15
CA GLY A 62 1.01 29.40 0.31
C GLY A 62 -0.48 29.04 0.08
N ILE A 63 -0.77 27.77 -0.21
CA ILE A 63 -2.10 27.20 -0.46
C ILE A 63 -2.82 26.86 0.86
N SER A 64 -2.08 26.72 1.96
CA SER A 64 -2.59 26.27 3.24
C SER A 64 -3.54 27.29 3.88
N ASN A 65 -4.83 26.98 3.93
CA ASN A 65 -5.69 27.52 4.98
C ASN A 65 -5.42 26.74 6.27
N ASN A 66 -5.55 27.39 7.44
CA ASN A 66 -5.30 26.76 8.74
C ASN A 66 -6.18 25.52 8.97
N VAL A 67 -7.33 25.45 8.30
CA VAL A 67 -8.28 24.32 8.37
C VAL A 67 -7.69 23.07 7.70
N LEU A 68 -7.21 23.17 6.46
CA LEU A 68 -6.63 22.05 5.72
C LEU A 68 -5.36 21.53 6.40
N LEU A 69 -4.55 22.43 6.96
CA LEU A 69 -3.38 22.05 7.74
C LEU A 69 -3.76 21.31 9.03
N SER A 70 -4.80 21.79 9.73
CA SER A 70 -5.38 21.11 10.90
C SER A 70 -5.94 19.73 10.53
N ASP A 71 -6.69 19.63 9.44
CA ASP A 71 -7.31 18.40 8.98
C ASP A 71 -6.27 17.38 8.49
N CYS A 72 -5.22 17.85 7.81
CA CYS A 72 -4.10 17.03 7.39
C CYS A 72 -3.34 16.47 8.60
N PHE A 73 -3.05 17.32 9.59
CA PHE A 73 -2.38 16.87 10.81
C PHE A 73 -3.25 15.89 11.62
N ALA A 74 -4.56 16.14 11.69
CA ALA A 74 -5.49 15.21 12.31
C ALA A 74 -5.50 13.85 11.60
N ALA A 75 -5.63 13.83 10.27
CA ALA A 75 -5.58 12.59 9.49
C ALA A 75 -4.23 11.86 9.66
N LEU A 76 -3.12 12.60 9.74
CA LEU A 76 -1.79 12.02 9.98
C LEU A 76 -1.69 11.36 11.36
N MET A 77 -2.16 12.03 12.42
CA MET A 77 -2.18 11.45 13.77
C MET A 77 -3.05 10.19 13.81
N GLU A 78 -4.19 10.22 13.14
CA GLU A 78 -5.11 9.07 13.08
C GLU A 78 -4.45 7.90 12.34
N ALA A 79 -3.89 8.14 11.15
CA ALA A 79 -3.15 7.15 10.38
C ALA A 79 -1.98 6.53 11.16
N ALA A 80 -1.22 7.36 11.89
CA ALA A 80 -0.08 6.91 12.69
C ALA A 80 -0.51 6.02 13.87
N VAL A 81 -1.64 6.35 14.51
CA VAL A 81 -2.21 5.50 15.56
C VAL A 81 -2.62 4.15 14.98
N TRP A 82 -3.36 4.16 13.87
CA TRP A 82 -3.80 2.93 13.20
C TRP A 82 -2.63 2.06 12.75
N LEU A 83 -1.59 2.66 12.17
CA LEU A 83 -0.38 1.92 11.78
C LEU A 83 0.26 1.21 12.97
N LYS A 84 0.31 1.89 14.13
CA LYS A 84 0.87 1.29 15.33
C LYS A 84 -0.01 0.17 15.89
N GLU A 85 -1.33 0.34 15.91
CA GLU A 85 -2.28 -0.69 16.32
C GLU A 85 -2.16 -1.95 15.45
N VAL A 86 -2.13 -1.81 14.12
CA VAL A 86 -1.99 -2.94 13.18
C VAL A 86 -0.64 -3.65 13.34
N ARG A 87 0.45 -2.93 13.60
CA ARG A 87 1.76 -3.54 13.85
C ARG A 87 1.78 -4.36 15.15
N GLU A 88 1.19 -3.83 16.21
CA GLU A 88 1.12 -4.52 17.50
C GLU A 88 0.23 -5.78 17.42
N GLU A 89 -0.87 -5.74 16.65
CA GLU A 89 -1.74 -6.90 16.42
C GLU A 89 -1.05 -8.04 15.64
N GLY A 90 -0.09 -7.73 14.75
CA GLY A 90 0.68 -8.73 14.01
C GLY A 90 1.80 -9.41 14.81
N GLU A 91 2.26 -8.80 15.90
CA GLU A 91 3.36 -9.34 16.73
C GLU A 91 2.90 -10.39 17.77
N ASP A 92 1.59 -10.49 18.05
CA ASP A 92 1.02 -11.40 19.05
C ASP A 92 0.93 -12.87 18.58
N THR A 93 1.26 -13.17 17.32
CA THR A 93 1.18 -14.53 16.73
C THR A 93 2.47 -15.35 16.77
N ASP A 94 3.62 -14.77 17.09
CA ASP A 94 4.94 -15.43 16.92
C ASP A 94 5.62 -15.90 18.21
N ASN A 95 4.95 -15.88 19.36
CA ASN A 95 5.58 -16.17 20.65
C ASN A 95 5.01 -17.38 21.39
N ASP A 96 4.80 -18.49 20.68
CA ASP A 96 4.33 -19.75 21.25
C ASP A 96 5.08 -21.01 20.74
N ASP A 97 6.36 -20.92 20.38
CA ASP A 97 7.19 -22.14 20.22
C ASP A 97 8.67 -22.00 20.59
N ALA A 98 8.94 -21.56 21.82
CA ALA A 98 10.25 -21.71 22.43
C ALA A 98 10.23 -22.85 23.47
N ASN A 99 9.91 -24.08 23.07
CA ASN A 99 10.27 -25.26 23.86
C ASN A 99 10.34 -26.57 23.05
N GLY A 100 11.40 -26.74 22.26
CA GLY A 100 11.73 -28.00 21.58
C GLY A 100 13.23 -28.26 21.56
N SER A 101 13.78 -28.65 22.70
CA SER A 101 15.13 -29.24 22.81
C SER A 101 15.09 -30.70 22.36
N ASP A 102 15.81 -31.05 21.29
CA ASP A 102 16.67 -32.24 21.13
C ASP A 102 17.17 -32.24 19.67
N ASP A 103 18.45 -32.01 19.40
CA ASP A 103 19.57 -32.97 19.51
C ASP A 103 19.51 -34.03 18.38
N GLU A 104 20.39 -33.83 17.38
CA GLU A 104 21.09 -34.81 16.53
C GLU A 104 20.21 -35.86 15.80
N GLU A 105 20.32 -36.08 14.48
CA GLU A 105 21.43 -36.82 13.89
C GLU A 105 21.44 -36.63 12.36
N ASP A 106 22.66 -36.42 11.88
CA ASP A 106 23.12 -36.40 10.50
C ASP A 106 23.19 -37.85 9.98
N GLU A 107 22.42 -38.22 8.96
CA GLU A 107 22.66 -39.44 8.19
C GLU A 107 22.69 -39.13 6.69
N ASP A 108 23.92 -38.88 6.23
CA ASP A 108 24.36 -39.04 4.84
C ASP A 108 23.93 -40.40 4.28
N VAL A 109 23.22 -40.38 3.15
CA VAL A 109 23.11 -41.53 2.25
C VAL A 109 23.42 -41.07 0.83
N GLU A 110 24.69 -41.13 0.48
CA GLU A 110 25.13 -41.36 -0.90
C GLU A 110 24.75 -42.79 -1.31
N ASP A 111 24.01 -42.98 -2.40
CA ASP A 111 24.39 -43.88 -3.50
C ASP A 111 23.34 -43.85 -4.61
N GLY A 112 23.78 -43.94 -5.88
CA GLY A 112 22.89 -44.29 -6.99
C GLY A 112 23.05 -43.47 -8.27
N ASP A 113 24.28 -43.42 -8.78
CA ASP A 113 24.61 -43.16 -10.18
C ASP A 113 23.88 -44.18 -11.08
N ASP A 114 23.07 -43.70 -12.03
CA ASP A 114 22.65 -44.45 -13.23
C ASP A 114 22.34 -43.42 -14.33
N GLU A 115 23.42 -42.96 -14.98
CA GLU A 115 23.37 -42.41 -16.33
C GLU A 115 22.89 -43.53 -17.28
N ASP A 116 21.64 -43.45 -17.76
CA ASP A 116 21.24 -44.19 -18.96
C ASP A 116 20.95 -43.22 -20.10
N ASP A 117 21.81 -43.39 -21.09
CA ASP A 117 22.06 -42.60 -22.27
C ASP A 117 21.25 -43.23 -23.41
N GLU A 118 20.08 -42.66 -23.72
CA GLU A 118 19.36 -42.98 -24.95
C GLU A 118 19.14 -41.72 -25.78
N ASP A 119 20.24 -41.31 -26.43
CA ASP A 119 20.27 -40.56 -27.68
C ASP A 119 19.19 -41.11 -28.64
N THR A 120 18.08 -40.37 -28.74
CA THR A 120 17.10 -40.58 -29.81
C THR A 120 17.11 -39.34 -30.69
N GLU A 121 18.01 -39.34 -31.67
CA GLU A 121 17.97 -38.41 -32.79
C GLU A 121 16.70 -38.68 -33.61
N ASP A 122 15.62 -37.96 -33.30
CA ASP A 122 14.41 -37.93 -34.11
C ASP A 122 14.54 -36.82 -35.15
N ASP A 123 15.08 -37.22 -36.31
CA ASP A 123 15.17 -36.45 -37.54
C ASP A 123 13.78 -36.40 -38.22
N GLU A 124 12.88 -35.58 -37.67
CA GLU A 124 11.61 -35.21 -38.33
C GLU A 124 11.74 -33.86 -39.06
N ASP A 125 12.60 -33.80 -40.07
CA ASP A 125 12.49 -32.79 -41.14
C ASP A 125 11.32 -33.16 -42.06
N SER A 126 10.13 -33.19 -41.47
CA SER A 126 8.87 -33.19 -42.19
C SER A 126 8.38 -31.74 -42.20
N GLU A 127 8.55 -31.05 -43.33
CA GLU A 127 7.78 -29.83 -43.62
C GLU A 127 6.29 -30.21 -43.60
N HIS A 128 5.70 -30.25 -42.40
CA HIS A 128 4.28 -30.35 -42.22
C HIS A 128 3.72 -28.99 -42.63
N ASP A 129 3.39 -28.89 -43.91
CA ASP A 129 2.58 -27.81 -44.48
C ASP A 129 1.18 -27.95 -43.86
N GLU A 130 1.07 -27.57 -42.57
CA GLU A 130 -0.21 -27.39 -41.91
C GLU A 130 -0.95 -26.34 -42.74
N PRO A 131 -2.10 -26.69 -43.36
CA PRO A 131 -2.85 -25.70 -44.11
C PRO A 131 -3.18 -24.57 -43.15
N GLU A 132 -2.80 -23.33 -43.52
CA GLU A 132 -3.13 -22.14 -42.74
C GLU A 132 -4.61 -22.18 -42.38
N GLU A 133 -4.88 -22.19 -41.08
CA GLU A 133 -6.24 -22.25 -40.56
C GLU A 133 -7.05 -21.09 -41.13
N THR A 134 -8.23 -21.39 -41.69
CA THR A 134 -9.12 -20.32 -42.16
C THR A 134 -9.77 -19.65 -40.96
N GLU A 135 -10.11 -18.36 -41.08
CA GLU A 135 -10.76 -17.58 -40.00
C GLU A 135 -11.98 -18.30 -39.39
N GLU A 136 -12.76 -19.02 -40.21
CA GLU A 136 -13.92 -19.77 -39.76
C GLU A 136 -13.55 -20.96 -38.84
N GLN A 137 -12.44 -21.63 -39.11
CA GLN A 137 -11.92 -22.72 -38.28
C GLN A 137 -11.37 -22.20 -36.94
N PHE A 138 -10.66 -21.06 -36.97
CA PHE A 138 -10.20 -20.38 -35.75
C PHE A 138 -11.38 -19.98 -34.86
N LEU A 139 -12.41 -19.36 -35.45
CA LEU A 139 -13.62 -18.96 -34.75
C LEU A 139 -14.39 -20.15 -34.18
N ALA A 140 -14.49 -21.26 -34.93
CA ALA A 140 -15.15 -22.47 -34.46
C ALA A 140 -14.43 -23.09 -33.26
N ARG A 141 -13.09 -23.15 -33.29
CA ARG A 141 -12.27 -23.64 -32.19
C ARG A 141 -12.43 -22.80 -30.92
N TYR A 142 -12.43 -21.47 -31.07
CA TYR A 142 -12.64 -20.55 -29.94
C TYR A 142 -14.05 -20.65 -29.36
N ALA A 143 -15.07 -20.77 -30.22
CA ALA A 143 -16.45 -20.96 -29.78
C ALA A 143 -16.63 -22.29 -29.03
N GLU A 144 -15.98 -23.36 -29.50
CA GLU A 144 -15.97 -24.66 -28.83
C GLU A 144 -15.24 -24.61 -27.49
N ALA A 145 -14.08 -23.95 -27.41
CA ALA A 145 -13.34 -23.77 -26.17
C ALA A 145 -14.13 -22.94 -25.14
N ALA A 146 -14.79 -21.87 -25.57
CA ALA A 146 -15.65 -21.05 -24.71
C ALA A 146 -16.87 -21.83 -24.21
N ALA A 147 -17.55 -22.58 -25.09
CA ALA A 147 -18.68 -23.42 -24.72
C ALA A 147 -18.25 -24.58 -23.79
N ALA A 148 -17.04 -25.11 -23.95
CA ALA A 148 -16.47 -26.11 -23.07
C ALA A 148 -16.17 -25.53 -21.67
N MET A 149 -15.62 -24.31 -21.59
CA MET A 149 -15.46 -23.58 -20.32
C MET A 149 -16.80 -23.30 -19.63
N GLU A 150 -17.82 -22.87 -20.39
CA GLU A 150 -19.17 -22.59 -19.84
C GLU A 150 -19.85 -23.87 -19.34
N LYS A 151 -19.73 -24.99 -20.08
CA LYS A 151 -20.33 -26.28 -19.71
C LYS A 151 -19.60 -26.96 -18.56
N ASN A 152 -18.29 -26.78 -18.47
CA ASN A 152 -17.48 -27.18 -17.33
C ASN A 152 -17.43 -26.08 -16.26
N GLY A 153 -18.35 -25.12 -16.30
CA GLY A 153 -18.50 -23.98 -15.39
C GLY A 153 -18.76 -24.38 -13.95
N SER A 154 -17.73 -24.94 -13.33
CA SER A 154 -17.26 -24.54 -12.02
C SER A 154 -15.84 -24.02 -12.25
N ALA A 155 -15.71 -22.94 -13.01
CA ALA A 155 -14.71 -21.97 -12.61
C ALA A 155 -15.22 -21.50 -11.25
N GLU A 156 -14.73 -22.15 -10.20
CA GLU A 156 -14.63 -21.48 -8.91
C GLU A 156 -13.95 -20.17 -9.28
N GLU A 157 -14.73 -19.08 -9.33
CA GLU A 157 -14.14 -17.77 -9.14
C GLU A 157 -13.37 -17.97 -7.84
N ASP A 158 -12.05 -18.04 -7.98
CA ASP A 158 -11.12 -18.07 -6.85
C ASP A 158 -11.21 -16.68 -6.23
N ASP A 159 -12.36 -16.42 -5.61
CA ASP A 159 -12.67 -15.30 -4.72
C ASP A 159 -11.97 -15.53 -3.36
N ASN A 160 -11.07 -16.53 -3.31
CA ASN A 160 -10.12 -16.78 -2.26
C ASN A 160 -8.76 -16.18 -2.63
N LEU A 161 -8.75 -14.95 -3.18
CA LEU A 161 -7.62 -14.07 -2.93
C LEU A 161 -7.57 -13.92 -1.42
N SER A 162 -6.53 -14.49 -0.81
CA SER A 162 -6.30 -14.29 0.61
C SER A 162 -6.07 -12.79 0.84
N ASP A 163 -6.30 -12.30 2.06
CA ASP A 163 -5.96 -10.91 2.41
C ASP A 163 -4.47 -10.59 2.10
N GLU A 164 -3.62 -11.63 2.02
CA GLU A 164 -2.21 -11.58 1.65
C GLU A 164 -1.97 -11.33 0.15
N ASP A 165 -2.89 -11.74 -0.73
CA ASP A 165 -2.81 -11.49 -2.19
C ASP A 165 -3.27 -10.07 -2.57
N LEU A 166 -3.91 -9.36 -1.63
CA LEU A 166 -4.42 -8.00 -1.80
C LEU A 166 -3.45 -6.93 -1.28
N ASP A 167 -2.35 -7.32 -0.59
CA ASP A 167 -1.42 -6.34 -0.04
C ASP A 167 -0.54 -5.68 -1.11
N LEU A 168 -0.43 -4.35 -1.01
CA LEU A 168 0.29 -3.54 -1.96
C LEU A 168 1.80 -3.60 -1.70
N HIS A 169 2.59 -4.09 -2.66
CA HIS A 169 4.05 -4.00 -2.56
C HIS A 169 4.56 -2.54 -2.64
N LEU A 170 5.10 -2.03 -1.53
CA LEU A 170 5.60 -0.65 -1.41
C LEU A 170 6.99 -0.39 -2.01
N GLY A 171 7.71 -1.45 -2.43
CA GLY A 171 9.04 -1.33 -3.00
C GLY A 171 10.03 -0.66 -2.03
N CYS A 172 10.65 0.45 -2.45
CA CYS A 172 11.63 1.16 -1.61
C CYS A 172 11.03 1.87 -0.39
N LEU A 173 9.70 2.08 -0.36
CA LEU A 173 9.02 2.70 0.77
C LEU A 173 8.84 1.74 1.95
N GLU A 174 9.02 0.43 1.73
CA GLU A 174 8.97 -0.58 2.80
C GLU A 174 10.08 -0.36 3.85
N ALA A 175 11.27 0.07 3.40
CA ALA A 175 12.42 0.30 4.27
C ALA A 175 12.32 1.59 5.10
N VAL A 176 11.30 2.43 4.87
CA VAL A 176 11.12 3.69 5.58
C VAL A 176 10.40 3.43 6.90
N ASP A 177 10.94 3.89 8.03
CA ASP A 177 10.19 3.88 9.29
C ASP A 177 9.17 5.04 9.29
N GLN A 178 7.92 4.72 8.98
CA GLN A 178 6.84 5.70 8.89
C GLN A 178 6.55 6.37 10.24
N LEU A 179 6.75 5.68 11.37
CA LEU A 179 6.52 6.25 12.70
C LEU A 179 7.67 7.18 13.10
N GLU A 180 8.92 6.85 12.73
CA GLU A 180 10.06 7.76 12.89
C GLU A 180 9.89 9.03 12.06
N VAL A 181 9.37 8.91 10.82
CA VAL A 181 9.05 10.06 9.96
C VAL A 181 8.02 10.98 10.64
N VAL A 182 6.91 10.42 11.13
CA VAL A 182 5.89 11.20 11.86
C VAL A 182 6.52 11.89 13.07
N GLY A 183 7.36 11.19 13.82
CA GLY A 183 7.99 11.75 15.00
C GLY A 183 8.94 12.90 14.69
N SER A 184 9.79 12.74 13.67
CA SER A 184 10.69 13.77 13.18
C SER A 184 9.90 15.01 12.70
N LEU A 185 8.78 14.79 12.02
CA LEU A 185 7.90 15.84 11.53
C LEU A 185 7.26 16.64 12.68
N VAL A 186 6.76 15.95 13.72
CA VAL A 186 6.18 16.59 14.91
C VAL A 186 7.21 17.45 15.63
N GLU A 187 8.46 16.99 15.73
CA GLU A 187 9.55 17.75 16.34
C GLU A 187 9.93 18.97 15.49
N LEU A 188 10.11 18.78 14.18
CA LEU A 188 10.50 19.84 13.25
C LEU A 188 9.45 20.96 13.17
N HIS A 189 8.17 20.60 13.09
CA HIS A 189 7.06 21.53 12.93
C HIS A 189 6.33 21.85 14.24
N ARG A 190 6.99 21.65 15.38
CA ARG A 190 6.44 21.87 16.72
C ARG A 190 5.66 23.18 16.86
N GLN A 191 6.23 24.29 16.39
CA GLN A 191 5.61 25.60 16.52
C GLN A 191 4.34 25.75 15.67
N SER A 192 4.36 25.20 14.45
CA SER A 192 3.19 25.22 13.56
C SER A 192 2.06 24.36 14.13
N ILE A 193 2.38 23.20 14.70
CA ILE A 193 1.41 22.30 15.31
C ILE A 193 0.76 22.92 16.56
N MET A 194 1.53 23.67 17.36
CA MET A 194 1.00 24.39 18.52
C MET A 194 0.00 25.49 18.15
N GLN A 195 0.07 26.03 16.93
CA GLN A 195 -0.86 27.05 16.42
C GLN A 195 -2.13 26.47 15.80
N ILE A 196 -2.21 25.15 15.65
CA ILE A 196 -3.44 24.49 15.22
C ILE A 196 -4.47 24.71 16.34
N GLU A 197 -5.70 25.13 16.04
CA GLU A 197 -6.75 25.35 17.05
C GLU A 197 -7.81 24.23 17.06
N CYS A 198 -7.94 23.46 15.98
CA CYS A 198 -9.07 22.55 15.75
C CYS A 198 -8.70 21.06 15.70
N LEU A 199 -8.05 20.52 16.75
CA LEU A 199 -7.86 19.07 16.84
C LEU A 199 -8.96 18.40 17.67
N PRO A 200 -9.56 17.30 17.19
CA PRO A 200 -10.52 16.53 17.98
C PRO A 200 -9.88 16.00 19.27
N SER A 201 -10.49 16.28 20.43
CA SER A 201 -9.93 15.90 21.73
C SER A 201 -9.76 14.39 21.88
N LEU A 202 -10.72 13.60 21.38
CA LEU A 202 -10.66 12.14 21.40
C LEU A 202 -9.45 11.61 20.62
N LEU A 203 -9.15 12.21 19.48
CA LEU A 203 -7.99 11.83 18.66
C LEU A 203 -6.68 12.17 19.38
N VAL A 204 -6.59 13.35 20.00
CA VAL A 204 -5.41 13.72 20.79
C VAL A 204 -5.21 12.76 21.96
N THR A 205 -6.27 12.35 22.66
CA THR A 205 -6.14 11.36 23.74
C THR A 205 -5.69 10.01 23.20
N LYS A 206 -6.30 9.51 22.12
CA LYS A 206 -5.91 8.23 21.50
C LYS A 206 -4.44 8.26 21.07
N PHE A 207 -4.03 9.35 20.43
CA PHE A 207 -2.66 9.58 20.00
C PHE A 207 -1.68 9.62 21.19
N LEU A 208 -2.02 10.28 22.29
CA LEU A 208 -1.16 10.37 23.49
C LEU A 208 -1.09 9.08 24.31
N ASP A 209 -2.10 8.23 24.21
CA ASP A 209 -2.08 6.89 24.79
C ASP A 209 -1.21 5.95 23.95
N THR A 210 -1.30 6.08 22.62
CA THR A 210 -0.50 5.33 21.65
C THR A 210 0.97 5.79 21.63
N PHE A 211 1.23 7.09 21.79
CA PHE A 211 2.55 7.72 21.75
C PHE A 211 2.80 8.60 22.99
N PRO A 212 3.08 8.00 24.17
CA PRO A 212 3.17 8.72 25.43
C PRO A 212 4.28 9.78 25.50
N HIS A 213 5.34 9.65 24.70
CA HIS A 213 6.46 10.61 24.65
C HIS A 213 6.02 12.00 24.19
N TYR A 214 4.94 12.12 23.42
CA TYR A 214 4.38 13.42 23.02
C TYR A 214 3.52 14.09 24.10
N ARG A 215 3.28 13.49 25.27
CA ARG A 215 2.44 14.12 26.32
C ARG A 215 2.93 15.50 26.73
N THR A 216 4.24 15.67 26.89
CA THR A 216 4.84 16.98 27.25
C THR A 216 4.66 18.04 26.16
N PHE A 217 4.52 17.61 24.92
CA PHE A 217 4.29 18.49 23.78
C PHE A 217 2.87 19.07 23.80
N PHE A 218 1.87 18.23 24.08
CA PHE A 218 0.45 18.61 24.08
C PHE A 218 -0.05 19.20 25.41
N LEU A 219 0.68 19.00 26.53
CA LEU A 219 0.36 19.59 27.84
C LEU A 219 0.49 21.13 27.91
N HIS A 220 1.16 21.74 26.93
CA HIS A 220 1.42 23.19 26.88
C HIS A 220 0.64 23.94 25.79
N ARG A 221 -0.36 23.28 25.20
CA ARG A 221 -1.26 23.88 24.23
C ARG A 221 -2.48 24.49 24.91
#